data_AF-C0B594-F1
#
_entry.id   AF-C0B594-F1
#
_cell.length_a   1.000
_cell.length_b   1.000
_cell.length_c   1.000
_cell.angle_alpha   90.00
_cell.angle_beta   90.00
_cell.angle_gamma   90.00
#
_symmetry.space_group_name_H-M   'P 1'
#
loop_
_entity.id
_entity.type
_entity.pdbx_description
1 polymer ?
#
loop_
_entity_poly.entity_id
_entity_poly.type
_entity_poly.pdbx_seq_one_letter_code
_entity_poly.pdbx_strand_id
1 'polypeptide(L)'
;MINREDMLELTRRMTPARTSFTRIAGCYVDADGDFEGSFNINFLKLSPSEKTKNLAIAKTIPFAETNTKLKKYEIQPENQKAGSMWQLLMALRDCELKNDALMDTLYDIIMENIRITTPYAIYVFHDNYDIPSKATDKERLGESEEMFPYLICAICPLVGEYEPGSPTSGFLFPAFTDRSGDLNHINIYGITEKKREELGRLISL
;
A
#
# COMPACT_ATOMS: atom_id res chain seq x y z
N MET A 1 -15.72 -10.60 -1.95
CA MET A 1 -15.37 -10.56 -0.52
C MET A 1 -13.87 -10.87 -0.40
N ILE A 2 -13.14 -10.31 0.56
CA ILE A 2 -11.70 -10.61 0.75
C ILE A 2 -11.57 -11.97 1.44
N ASN A 3 -10.77 -12.87 0.85
CA ASN A 3 -10.33 -14.10 1.49
C ASN A 3 -9.20 -13.81 2.50
N ARG A 4 -9.37 -14.23 3.75
CA ARG A 4 -8.38 -13.99 4.80
C ARG A 4 -7.06 -14.70 4.54
N GLU A 5 -7.07 -15.90 3.95
CA GLU A 5 -5.82 -16.64 3.71
C GLU A 5 -4.92 -15.95 2.69
N ASP A 6 -5.48 -15.27 1.69
CA ASP A 6 -4.71 -14.47 0.72
C ASP A 6 -3.94 -13.35 1.43
N MET A 7 -4.61 -12.63 2.34
CA MET A 7 -3.95 -11.59 3.14
C MET A 7 -2.90 -12.16 4.09
N LEU A 8 -3.13 -13.36 4.63
CA LEU A 8 -2.14 -14.05 5.46
C LEU A 8 -0.93 -14.54 4.64
N GLU A 9 -1.11 -14.95 3.39
CA GLU A 9 -0.02 -15.29 2.46
C GLU A 9 0.92 -14.10 2.25
N LEU A 10 0.37 -12.92 1.94
CA LEU A 10 1.16 -11.67 1.83
C LEU A 10 1.84 -11.29 3.14
N THR A 11 1.09 -11.22 4.24
CA THR A 11 1.60 -10.69 5.51
C THR A 11 2.63 -11.59 6.20
N ARG A 12 2.67 -12.91 5.90
CA ARG A 12 3.73 -13.83 6.36
C ARG A 12 5.11 -13.50 5.76
N ARG A 13 5.16 -12.78 4.63
CA ARG A 13 6.41 -12.33 3.98
C ARG A 13 6.92 -11.01 4.54
N MET A 14 6.08 -10.22 5.21
CA MET A 14 6.42 -8.89 5.74
C MET A 14 7.23 -9.00 7.04
N THR A 15 8.41 -9.62 6.93
CA THR A 15 9.41 -9.80 7.99
C THR A 15 10.80 -9.60 7.38
N PRO A 16 11.81 -9.13 8.14
CA PRO A 16 13.15 -8.89 7.59
C PRO A 16 13.76 -10.11 6.89
N ALA A 17 13.40 -11.33 7.31
CA ALA A 17 13.93 -12.57 6.77
C ALA A 17 13.23 -13.05 5.48
N ARG A 18 12.05 -12.52 5.14
CA ARG A 18 11.22 -13.02 4.03
C ARG A 18 10.72 -11.96 3.06
N THR A 19 10.97 -10.69 3.37
CA THR A 19 10.44 -9.58 2.59
C THR A 19 11.13 -9.48 1.23
N SER A 20 10.34 -9.10 0.23
CA SER A 20 10.79 -8.73 -1.11
C SER A 20 10.50 -7.27 -1.44
N PHE A 21 10.12 -6.44 -0.44
CA PHE A 21 9.93 -5.00 -0.65
C PHE A 21 11.17 -4.43 -1.31
N THR A 22 10.97 -3.73 -2.43
CA THR A 22 12.07 -3.19 -3.24
C THR A 22 12.28 -1.71 -2.93
N ARG A 23 11.22 -0.99 -2.55
CA ARG A 23 11.28 0.46 -2.33
C ARG A 23 10.26 0.94 -1.31
N ILE A 24 10.62 2.02 -0.63
CA ILE A 24 9.73 2.83 0.19
C ILE A 24 9.90 4.29 -0.22
N ALA A 25 8.78 4.99 -0.38
CA ALA A 25 8.73 6.43 -0.56
C ALA A 25 7.73 7.01 0.45
N GLY A 26 7.93 8.24 0.88
CA GLY A 26 6.94 8.90 1.72
C GLY A 26 7.11 10.40 1.80
N CYS A 27 6.06 11.08 2.23
CA CYS A 27 6.10 12.49 2.60
C CYS A 27 5.60 12.72 4.03
N TYR A 28 5.93 13.89 4.55
CA TYR A 28 5.46 14.41 5.82
C TYR A 28 4.64 15.67 5.57
N VAL A 29 3.54 15.79 6.30
CA VAL A 29 2.59 16.87 6.20
C VAL A 29 2.32 17.39 7.61
N ASP A 30 2.33 18.71 7.77
CA ASP A 30 2.12 19.34 9.07
C ASP A 30 0.62 19.39 9.46
N ALA A 31 0.31 20.12 10.53
CA ALA A 31 -1.05 20.24 11.03
C ALA A 31 -1.96 21.13 10.17
N ASP A 32 -1.36 22.05 9.40
CA ASP A 32 -2.05 22.98 8.51
C ASP A 32 -2.31 22.35 7.12
N GLY A 33 -1.68 21.20 6.86
CA GLY A 33 -1.80 20.46 5.61
C GLY A 33 -0.68 20.79 4.62
N ASP A 34 0.38 21.45 5.06
CA ASP A 34 1.50 21.83 4.23
C ASP A 34 2.55 20.71 4.16
N PHE A 35 3.13 20.55 2.97
CA PHE A 35 4.19 19.58 2.71
C PHE A 35 5.49 20.01 3.41
N GLU A 36 6.05 19.16 4.28
CA GLU A 36 7.31 19.44 4.99
C GLU A 36 8.52 18.77 4.35
N GLY A 37 8.32 17.69 3.59
CA GLY A 37 9.41 16.98 2.93
C GLY A 37 9.05 15.57 2.48
N SER A 38 9.87 14.99 1.61
CA SER A 38 9.71 13.62 1.12
C SER A 38 11.02 12.84 1.12
N PHE A 39 10.90 11.52 1.02
CA PHE A 39 12.01 10.59 0.84
C PHE A 39 11.62 9.50 -0.15
N ASN A 40 12.62 8.94 -0.82
CA ASN A 40 12.45 7.80 -1.70
C ASN A 40 13.69 6.90 -1.69
N ILE A 41 13.58 5.73 -1.05
CA ILE A 41 14.72 4.91 -0.64
C ILE A 41 14.53 3.47 -1.15
N ASN A 42 15.57 2.92 -1.78
CA ASN A 42 15.61 1.48 -2.04
C ASN A 42 15.60 0.73 -0.70
N PHE A 43 14.65 -0.21 -0.54
CA PHE A 43 14.38 -0.85 0.74
C PHE A 43 15.58 -1.59 1.32
N LEU A 44 16.50 -2.08 0.47
CA LEU A 44 17.72 -2.75 0.90
C LEU A 44 18.68 -1.82 1.65
N LYS A 45 18.65 -0.51 1.36
CA LYS A 45 19.49 0.52 1.99
C LYS A 45 19.07 0.87 3.42
N LEU A 46 17.84 0.50 3.83
CA LEU A 46 17.38 0.69 5.19
C LEU A 46 18.19 -0.18 6.17
N SER A 47 18.45 0.35 7.35
CA SER A 47 19.01 -0.40 8.48
C SER A 47 18.05 -1.52 8.92
N PRO A 48 18.53 -2.55 9.66
CA PRO A 48 17.67 -3.62 10.18
C PRO A 48 16.50 -3.12 11.04
N SER A 49 16.72 -2.06 11.83
CA SER A 49 15.69 -1.44 12.67
C SER A 49 14.62 -0.75 11.82
N GLU A 50 15.05 0.05 10.85
CA GLU A 50 14.14 0.74 9.91
C GLU A 50 13.33 -0.27 9.09
N LYS A 51 13.95 -1.35 8.60
CA LYS A 51 13.23 -2.44 7.91
C LYS A 51 12.13 -3.01 8.80
N THR A 52 12.45 -3.31 10.06
CA THR A 52 11.48 -3.89 11.00
C THR A 52 10.30 -2.94 11.25
N LYS A 53 10.56 -1.66 11.50
CA LYS A 53 9.52 -0.64 11.68
C LYS A 53 8.63 -0.48 10.44
N ASN A 54 9.26 -0.29 9.28
CA ASN A 54 8.57 -0.08 8.01
C ASN A 54 7.72 -1.28 7.57
N LEU A 55 8.22 -2.51 7.79
CA LEU A 55 7.44 -3.71 7.54
C LEU A 55 6.22 -3.81 8.46
N ALA A 56 6.32 -3.38 9.71
CA ALA A 56 5.19 -3.37 10.64
C ALA A 56 4.10 -2.37 10.20
N ILE A 57 4.50 -1.19 9.72
CA ILE A 57 3.60 -0.19 9.12
C ILE A 57 2.88 -0.79 7.92
N ALA A 58 3.63 -1.27 6.91
CA ALA A 58 3.06 -1.86 5.70
C ALA A 58 2.12 -3.02 6.01
N LYS A 59 2.52 -3.92 6.94
CA LYS A 59 1.74 -5.10 7.34
C LYS A 59 0.40 -4.77 7.97
N THR A 60 0.27 -3.63 8.64
CA THR A 60 -0.98 -3.22 9.32
C THR A 60 -2.17 -3.22 8.36
N ILE A 61 -1.94 -2.80 7.10
CA ILE A 61 -2.98 -2.66 6.08
C ILE A 61 -3.58 -4.04 5.69
N PRO A 62 -2.85 -4.98 5.07
CA PRO A 62 -3.39 -6.29 4.71
C PRO A 62 -3.64 -7.19 5.93
N PHE A 63 -2.97 -6.97 7.07
CA PHE A 63 -3.21 -7.79 8.27
C PHE A 63 -4.51 -7.44 9.00
N ALA A 64 -5.11 -6.29 8.73
CA ALA A 64 -6.36 -5.87 9.33
C ALA A 64 -7.51 -6.89 9.12
N GLU A 65 -8.52 -6.77 9.97
CA GLU A 65 -9.70 -7.64 9.92
C GLU A 65 -10.43 -7.48 8.57
N THR A 66 -10.47 -8.58 7.82
CA THR A 66 -11.00 -8.61 6.45
C THR A 66 -12.51 -8.46 6.45
N ASN A 67 -13.03 -7.69 5.49
CA ASN A 67 -14.44 -7.39 5.27
C ASN A 67 -15.08 -6.48 6.35
N THR A 68 -14.34 -6.11 7.39
CA THR A 68 -14.77 -5.12 8.40
C THR A 68 -13.88 -3.88 8.40
N LYS A 69 -12.56 -4.01 8.59
CA LYS A 69 -11.60 -2.90 8.55
C LYS A 69 -10.92 -2.76 7.19
N LEU A 70 -10.58 -3.88 6.55
CA LEU A 70 -10.09 -3.95 5.18
C LEU A 70 -11.23 -4.39 4.26
N LYS A 71 -11.64 -3.58 3.29
CA LYS A 71 -12.68 -3.92 2.31
C LYS A 71 -12.15 -3.80 0.88
N LYS A 72 -12.67 -4.66 0.00
CA LYS A 72 -12.36 -4.65 -1.43
C LYS A 72 -13.31 -3.68 -2.13
N TYR A 73 -12.75 -2.79 -2.94
CA TYR A 73 -13.47 -1.80 -3.73
C TYR A 73 -13.18 -2.04 -5.21
N GLU A 74 -14.23 -1.97 -6.02
CA GLU A 74 -14.13 -2.04 -7.48
C GLU A 74 -13.80 -0.67 -8.05
N ILE A 75 -12.86 -0.64 -8.99
CA ILE A 75 -12.48 0.53 -9.77
C ILE A 75 -13.31 0.48 -11.04
N GLN A 76 -14.37 1.28 -11.07
CA GLN A 76 -15.33 1.30 -12.17
C GLN A 76 -14.61 1.57 -13.51
N PRO A 77 -15.04 0.95 -14.62
CA PRO A 77 -14.40 1.11 -15.93
C PRO A 77 -14.22 2.57 -16.36
N GLU A 78 -15.14 3.46 -16.00
CA GLU A 78 -15.10 4.89 -16.33
C GLU A 78 -13.99 5.66 -15.58
N ASN A 79 -13.43 5.06 -14.52
CA ASN A 79 -12.30 5.56 -13.74
C ASN A 79 -10.97 4.91 -14.16
N GLN A 80 -10.97 3.99 -15.13
CA GLN A 80 -9.76 3.40 -15.71
C GLN A 80 -9.34 4.15 -16.98
N LYS A 81 -9.05 5.45 -16.83
CA LYS A 81 -8.78 6.37 -17.94
C LYS A 81 -7.54 7.21 -17.71
N ALA A 82 -7.11 7.92 -18.75
CA ALA A 82 -5.98 8.84 -18.65
C ALA A 82 -6.26 9.93 -17.60
N GLY A 83 -5.29 10.19 -16.73
CA GLY A 83 -5.36 11.18 -15.65
C GLY A 83 -6.04 10.71 -14.37
N SER A 84 -6.53 9.47 -14.30
CA SER A 84 -7.19 8.95 -13.08
C SER A 84 -6.19 8.45 -12.03
N MET A 85 -6.67 8.31 -10.80
CA MET A 85 -5.95 7.67 -9.70
C MET A 85 -5.53 6.24 -10.08
N TRP A 86 -6.37 5.50 -10.82
CA TRP A 86 -5.99 4.17 -11.29
C TRP A 86 -4.76 4.21 -12.19
N GLN A 87 -4.71 5.14 -13.17
CA GLN A 87 -3.55 5.25 -14.06
C GLN A 87 -2.29 5.67 -13.27
N LEU A 88 -2.42 6.57 -12.29
CA LEU A 88 -1.32 6.97 -11.43
C LEU A 88 -0.77 5.78 -10.62
N LEU A 89 -1.63 4.99 -9.99
CA LEU A 89 -1.23 3.81 -9.21
C LEU A 89 -0.62 2.71 -10.09
N MET A 90 -1.13 2.51 -11.31
CA MET A 90 -0.53 1.62 -12.30
C MET A 90 0.89 2.09 -12.65
N ALA A 91 1.07 3.37 -12.97
CA ALA A 91 2.37 3.93 -13.33
C ALA A 91 3.37 3.88 -12.16
N LEU A 92 2.93 4.15 -10.93
CA LEU A 92 3.75 4.05 -9.73
C LEU A 92 4.19 2.62 -9.44
N ARG A 93 3.29 1.64 -9.61
CA ARG A 93 3.62 0.22 -9.49
C ARG A 93 4.64 -0.19 -10.55
N ASP A 94 4.37 0.13 -11.82
CA ASP A 94 5.19 -0.31 -12.96
C ASP A 94 6.57 0.34 -12.96
N CYS A 95 6.69 1.57 -12.45
CA CYS A 95 7.99 2.22 -12.25
C CYS A 95 8.67 1.85 -10.92
N GLU A 96 8.10 0.95 -10.13
CA GLU A 96 8.60 0.52 -8.82
C GLU A 96 8.85 1.70 -7.85
N LEU A 97 8.01 2.74 -7.90
CA LEU A 97 8.16 4.00 -7.16
C LEU A 97 9.45 4.79 -7.48
N LYS A 98 10.11 4.56 -8.63
CA LYS A 98 11.37 5.25 -8.98
C LYS A 98 11.16 6.66 -9.52
N ASN A 99 9.93 7.05 -9.84
CA ASN A 99 9.61 8.37 -10.39
C ASN A 99 9.06 9.28 -9.29
N ASP A 100 9.89 10.20 -8.80
CA ASP A 100 9.53 11.14 -7.73
C ASP A 100 8.38 12.08 -8.14
N ALA A 101 8.29 12.49 -9.41
CA ALA A 101 7.20 13.36 -9.86
C ALA A 101 5.82 12.67 -9.79
N LEU A 102 5.76 11.35 -10.03
CA LEU A 102 4.53 10.59 -9.83
C LEU A 102 4.21 10.43 -8.34
N MET A 103 5.22 10.33 -7.48
CA MET A 103 5.02 10.30 -6.02
C MET A 103 4.47 11.62 -5.51
N ASP A 104 5.04 12.74 -5.95
CA ASP A 104 4.56 14.08 -5.61
C ASP A 104 3.10 14.27 -6.03
N THR A 105 2.75 13.84 -7.25
CA THR A 105 1.35 13.86 -7.72
C THR A 105 0.42 13.04 -6.82
N LEU A 106 0.86 11.87 -6.33
CA LEU A 106 0.07 11.05 -5.42
C LEU A 106 -0.12 11.75 -4.06
N TYR A 107 0.93 12.40 -3.54
CA TYR A 107 0.86 13.14 -2.28
C TYR A 107 -0.13 14.30 -2.40
N ASP A 108 -0.02 15.11 -3.46
CA ASP A 108 -0.91 16.23 -3.71
C ASP A 108 -2.38 15.79 -3.73
N ILE A 109 -2.70 14.72 -4.48
CA ILE A 109 -4.08 14.19 -4.54
C ILE A 109 -4.57 13.76 -3.15
N ILE A 110 -3.74 13.07 -2.36
CA ILE A 110 -4.13 12.63 -1.01
C ILE A 110 -4.33 13.84 -0.09
N MET A 111 -3.42 14.82 -0.12
CA MET A 111 -3.45 16.03 0.71
C MET A 111 -4.67 16.90 0.40
N GLU A 112 -5.01 17.08 -0.88
CA GLU A 112 -6.16 17.87 -1.31
C GLU A 112 -7.51 17.24 -0.93
N ASN A 113 -7.57 15.90 -0.87
CA ASN A 113 -8.83 15.18 -0.75
C ASN A 113 -9.07 14.57 0.65
N ILE A 114 -8.05 14.46 1.50
CA ILE A 114 -8.16 13.92 2.86
C ILE A 114 -7.79 14.98 3.88
N ARG A 115 -8.78 15.46 4.63
CA ARG A 115 -8.56 16.42 5.71
C ARG A 115 -8.05 15.75 6.97
N ILE A 116 -6.84 16.10 7.37
CA ILE A 116 -6.20 15.67 8.63
C ILE A 116 -5.67 16.93 9.30
N THR A 117 -6.04 17.17 10.56
CA THR A 117 -5.71 18.39 11.31
C THR A 117 -4.61 18.16 12.34
N THR A 118 -3.77 17.16 12.09
CA THR A 118 -2.65 16.74 12.95
C THR A 118 -1.52 16.30 12.04
N PRO A 119 -0.25 16.53 12.38
CA PRO A 119 0.86 16.11 11.54
C PRO A 119 0.80 14.62 11.22
N TYR A 120 1.06 14.28 9.96
CA TYR A 120 0.95 12.92 9.46
C TYR A 120 1.98 12.64 8.36
N ALA A 121 2.19 11.36 8.09
CA ALA A 121 3.01 10.87 7.00
C ALA A 121 2.19 10.02 6.03
N ILE A 122 2.52 10.11 4.75
CA ILE A 122 2.01 9.21 3.69
C ILE A 122 3.16 8.32 3.28
N TYR A 123 3.11 7.04 3.64
CA TYR A 123 4.14 6.06 3.27
C TYR A 123 3.61 5.14 2.17
N VAL A 124 4.39 4.97 1.12
CA VAL A 124 4.10 4.09 -0.01
C VAL A 124 5.23 3.09 -0.17
N PHE A 125 4.87 1.82 -0.18
CA PHE A 125 5.78 0.70 -0.30
C PHE A 125 5.52 -0.02 -1.61
N HIS A 126 6.58 -0.48 -2.27
CA HIS A 126 6.49 -1.35 -3.42
C HIS A 126 7.20 -2.68 -3.16
N ASP A 127 6.55 -3.77 -3.54
CA ASP A 127 7.05 -5.14 -3.47
C ASP A 127 6.68 -5.86 -4.77
N ASN A 128 7.47 -6.88 -5.11
CA ASN A 128 7.19 -7.81 -6.18
C ASN A 128 7.21 -9.24 -5.63
N TYR A 129 6.02 -9.77 -5.34
CA TYR A 129 5.85 -11.10 -4.79
C TYR A 129 5.87 -12.15 -5.90
N ASP A 130 6.93 -12.96 -5.92
CA ASP A 130 6.99 -14.20 -6.68
C ASP A 130 6.14 -15.33 -6.05
N ILE A 131 4.98 -15.64 -6.65
CA ILE A 131 3.97 -16.57 -6.12
C ILE A 131 4.34 -18.01 -6.48
N PRO A 132 4.57 -18.89 -5.48
CA PRO A 132 4.93 -20.28 -5.75
C PRO A 132 3.71 -21.06 -6.28
N SER A 133 3.91 -21.95 -7.26
CA SER A 133 2.88 -22.89 -7.67
C SER A 133 2.49 -23.83 -6.51
N LYS A 134 1.19 -24.14 -6.38
CA LYS A 134 0.69 -25.16 -5.45
C LYS A 134 0.18 -26.36 -6.27
N ALA A 135 0.77 -27.54 -6.08
CA ALA A 135 0.07 -28.77 -6.41
C ALA A 135 -1.00 -29.06 -5.35
N THR A 136 -2.04 -29.81 -5.72
CA THR A 136 -3.13 -30.24 -4.83
C THR A 136 -2.64 -31.02 -3.60
N ASP A 137 -1.45 -31.61 -3.70
CA ASP A 137 -0.70 -32.19 -2.59
C ASP A 137 0.45 -31.28 -2.20
N LYS A 138 0.74 -31.21 -0.91
CA LYS A 138 1.62 -30.26 -0.20
C LYS A 138 3.12 -30.24 -0.63
N GLU A 139 3.45 -30.67 -1.84
CA GLU A 139 4.78 -30.48 -2.42
C GLU A 139 4.82 -29.20 -3.24
N ARG A 140 5.80 -28.34 -2.92
CA ARG A 140 6.14 -27.18 -3.74
C ARG A 140 6.70 -27.68 -5.06
N LEU A 141 6.01 -27.40 -6.16
CA LEU A 141 6.61 -27.47 -7.49
C LEU A 141 7.55 -26.26 -7.65
N GLY A 142 8.72 -26.51 -8.25
CA GLY A 142 9.84 -25.57 -8.30
C GLY A 142 9.67 -24.39 -9.28
N GLU A 143 8.49 -24.22 -9.87
CA GLU A 143 8.21 -23.14 -10.83
C GLU A 143 7.22 -22.15 -10.22
N SER A 144 7.56 -20.87 -10.25
CA SER A 144 6.67 -19.79 -9.84
C SER A 144 5.58 -19.57 -10.88
N GLU A 145 4.35 -19.36 -10.42
CA GLU A 145 3.15 -19.28 -11.27
C GLU A 145 2.92 -17.85 -11.77
N GLU A 146 3.16 -16.86 -10.90
CA GLU A 146 2.85 -15.46 -11.18
C GLU A 146 3.74 -14.52 -10.36
N MET A 147 4.17 -13.41 -10.98
CA MET A 147 4.72 -12.27 -10.25
C MET A 147 3.60 -11.28 -9.93
N PHE A 148 3.46 -10.94 -8.65
CA PHE A 148 2.50 -9.96 -8.15
C PHE A 148 3.24 -8.70 -7.68
N PRO A 149 3.46 -7.71 -8.55
CA PRO A 149 3.90 -6.38 -8.14
C PRO A 149 2.74 -5.64 -7.47
N TYR A 150 3.00 -5.02 -6.32
CA TYR A 150 1.96 -4.32 -5.57
C TYR A 150 2.50 -3.13 -4.78
N LEU A 151 1.56 -2.23 -4.49
CA LEU A 151 1.72 -1.05 -3.67
C LEU A 151 0.97 -1.21 -2.36
N ILE A 152 1.58 -0.79 -1.27
CA ILE A 152 0.88 -0.50 -0.02
C ILE A 152 1.03 0.98 0.28
N CYS A 153 -0.08 1.68 0.49
CA CYS A 153 -0.08 3.04 1.02
C CYS A 153 -0.57 3.01 2.47
N ALA A 154 0.08 3.77 3.35
CA ALA A 154 -0.27 3.92 4.76
C ALA A 154 -0.24 5.40 5.15
N ILE A 155 -1.34 5.89 5.71
CA ILE A 155 -1.47 7.23 6.27
C ILE A 155 -1.34 7.12 7.78
N CYS A 156 -0.25 7.66 8.32
CA CYS A 156 0.17 7.50 9.71
C CYS A 156 0.19 8.87 10.42
N PRO A 157 -0.44 9.03 11.60
CA PRO A 157 -0.20 10.22 12.42
C PRO A 157 1.26 10.23 12.88
N LEU A 158 1.87 11.40 13.07
CA LEU A 158 3.21 11.50 13.65
C LEU A 158 3.13 11.45 15.19
N VAL A 159 4.02 10.68 15.82
CA VAL A 159 4.12 10.51 17.28
C VAL A 159 5.39 11.11 17.88
N GLY A 160 6.08 11.92 17.09
CA GLY A 160 7.32 12.61 17.41
C GLY A 160 7.80 13.38 16.18
N GLU A 161 9.07 13.79 16.17
CA GLU A 161 9.67 14.41 14.98
C GLU A 161 9.86 13.35 13.89
N TYR A 162 9.05 13.43 12.83
CA TYR A 162 9.12 12.56 11.66
C TYR A 162 9.00 11.05 11.94
N GLU A 163 8.50 10.66 13.12
CA GLU A 163 8.28 9.24 13.46
C GLU A 163 6.80 8.87 13.21
N PRO A 164 6.52 8.00 12.21
CA PRO A 164 5.16 7.57 11.92
C PRO A 164 4.62 6.64 13.01
N GLY A 165 3.42 6.95 13.50
CA GLY A 165 2.62 6.07 14.34
C GLY A 165 1.94 4.94 13.56
N SER A 166 0.97 4.29 14.20
CA SER A 166 0.18 3.24 13.54
C SER A 166 -0.73 3.81 12.46
N PRO A 167 -0.84 3.17 11.27
CA PRO A 167 -1.71 3.64 10.20
C PRO A 167 -3.16 3.82 10.65
N THR A 168 -3.79 4.91 10.23
CA THR A 168 -5.23 5.18 10.45
C THR A 168 -6.07 4.81 9.23
N SER A 169 -5.48 4.92 8.05
CA SER A 169 -6.05 4.50 6.77
C SER A 169 -4.93 4.12 5.81
N GLY A 170 -5.28 3.41 4.75
CA GLY A 170 -4.31 2.98 3.74
C GLY A 170 -4.93 2.03 2.73
N PHE A 171 -4.15 1.59 1.76
CA PHE A 171 -4.63 0.65 0.75
C PHE A 171 -3.55 -0.33 0.28
N LEU A 172 -4.00 -1.45 -0.29
CA LEU A 172 -3.20 -2.39 -1.07
C LEU A 172 -3.73 -2.37 -2.51
N PHE A 173 -2.86 -2.05 -3.47
CA PHE A 173 -3.18 -2.01 -4.90
C PHE A 173 -2.12 -2.74 -5.74
N PRO A 174 -2.50 -3.57 -6.72
CA PRO A 174 -3.86 -4.07 -6.95
C PRO A 174 -4.32 -4.97 -5.81
N ALA A 175 -5.62 -5.30 -5.77
CA ALA A 175 -6.13 -6.23 -4.78
C ALA A 175 -5.52 -7.63 -5.03
N PHE A 176 -5.11 -8.32 -3.97
CA PHE A 176 -4.67 -9.72 -4.05
C PHE A 176 -5.86 -10.64 -3.83
N THR A 177 -6.23 -11.42 -4.84
CA THR A 177 -7.42 -12.29 -4.85
C THR A 177 -7.07 -13.61 -5.49
N ASP A 178 -7.38 -14.71 -4.81
CA ASP A 178 -7.19 -16.08 -5.32
C ASP A 178 -5.76 -16.32 -5.83
N ARG A 179 -4.80 -15.78 -5.08
CA ARG A 179 -3.35 -15.84 -5.37
C ARG A 179 -2.95 -15.18 -6.69
N SER A 180 -3.67 -14.15 -7.12
CA SER A 180 -3.37 -13.35 -8.31
C SER A 180 -3.66 -11.86 -8.07
N GLY A 181 -3.11 -11.02 -8.95
CA GLY A 181 -3.39 -9.58 -8.95
C GLY A 181 -4.68 -9.20 -9.66
N ASP A 182 -5.63 -8.63 -8.92
CA ASP A 182 -6.88 -8.08 -9.44
C ASP A 182 -6.76 -6.58 -9.68
N LEU A 183 -6.40 -6.21 -10.92
CA LEU A 183 -6.15 -4.83 -11.35
C LEU A 183 -7.40 -3.94 -11.34
N ASN A 184 -8.59 -4.53 -11.30
CA ASN A 184 -9.87 -3.81 -11.25
C ASN A 184 -10.29 -3.49 -9.82
N HIS A 185 -9.50 -3.92 -8.83
CA HIS A 185 -9.86 -3.74 -7.43
C HIS A 185 -8.70 -3.25 -6.58
N ILE A 186 -9.08 -2.66 -5.45
CA ILE A 186 -8.18 -2.15 -4.43
C ILE A 186 -8.73 -2.52 -3.06
N ASN A 187 -7.85 -2.92 -2.15
CA ASN A 187 -8.23 -3.22 -0.77
C ASN A 187 -7.93 -2.01 0.10
N ILE A 188 -8.96 -1.40 0.69
CA ILE A 188 -8.83 -0.18 1.49
C ILE A 188 -9.05 -0.49 2.96
N TYR A 189 -8.09 -0.04 3.76
CA TYR A 189 -8.09 -0.08 5.21
C TYR A 189 -8.52 1.26 5.80
N GLY A 190 -9.31 1.21 6.87
CA GLY A 190 -9.50 2.32 7.78
C GLY A 190 -9.79 1.83 9.19
N ILE A 191 -9.28 2.53 10.20
CA ILE A 191 -9.62 2.28 11.61
C ILE A 191 -11.10 2.53 11.91
N THR A 192 -11.73 3.39 11.10
CA THR A 192 -13.16 3.68 11.08
C THR A 192 -13.68 3.59 9.65
N GLU A 193 -15.00 3.42 9.52
CA GLU A 193 -15.66 3.47 8.21
C GLU A 193 -15.43 4.80 7.51
N LYS A 194 -15.57 5.93 8.23
CA LYS A 194 -15.32 7.27 7.70
C LYS A 194 -13.92 7.39 7.07
N LYS A 195 -12.88 6.94 7.78
CA LYS A 195 -11.49 6.98 7.27
C LYS A 195 -11.31 6.14 6.01
N ARG A 196 -11.98 5.00 5.93
CA ARG A 196 -11.96 4.15 4.74
C ARG A 196 -12.71 4.79 3.58
N GLU A 197 -13.86 5.40 3.82
CA GLU A 197 -14.66 6.08 2.79
C GLU A 197 -13.96 7.32 2.23
N GLU A 198 -13.29 8.12 3.07
CA GLU A 198 -12.46 9.25 2.65
C GLU A 198 -11.42 8.80 1.61
N LEU A 199 -10.69 7.74 1.91
CA LEU A 199 -9.68 7.17 1.01
C LEU A 199 -10.31 6.48 -0.23
N GLY A 200 -11.48 5.86 -0.06
CA GLY A 200 -12.21 5.21 -1.15
C GLY A 200 -12.71 6.16 -2.24
N ARG A 201 -12.96 7.43 -1.90
CA ARG A 201 -13.34 8.45 -2.90
C ARG A 201 -12.23 8.73 -3.90
N LEU A 202 -10.96 8.54 -3.51
CA LEU A 202 -9.83 8.77 -4.42
C LEU A 202 -9.84 7.87 -5.65
N ILE A 203 -10.49 6.70 -5.56
CA ILE A 203 -10.60 5.74 -6.68
C ILE A 203 -11.45 6.30 -7.83
N SER A 204 -12.31 7.27 -7.53
CA SER A 204 -13.21 7.89 -8.52
C SER A 204 -12.65 9.18 -9.13
N LEU A 205 -11.43 9.57 -8.74
CA LEU A 205 -10.67 10.65 -9.37
C LEU A 205 -9.95 10.11 -10.61
#